data_AF-A0A330HWV1-F1
#
_entry.id   AF-A0A330HWV1-F1
#
_cell.length_a   1.000
_cell.length_b   1.000
_cell.length_c   1.000
_cell.angle_alpha   90.00
_cell.angle_beta   90.00
_cell.angle_gamma   90.00
#
_symmetry.space_group_name_H-M   'P 1'
#
loop_
_entity.id
_entity.type
_entity.pdbx_description
1 polymer ?
#
loop_
_entity_poly.entity_id
_entity_poly.type
_entity_poly.pdbx_seq_one_letter_code
_entity_poly.pdbx_strand_id
1 'polypeptide(L)'
;MNEQKKLAVISKMGALRKYNGGVTPLTMPLVTLEEYFDGAEGEAGLLCNSAEAPDNDTILATFQSIRKRPEVHDVRIAIVQCDDGEWPFSDKVVVTTRAGEEDVVGWLPSGFEPDETWEGDVDHLPAEQVEVPAGYRKLWLWYD
;
A
#
# COMPACT_ATOMS: atom_id res chain seq x y z
N MET A 1 -8.19 7.44 -16.58
CA MET A 1 -7.88 7.66 -15.15
C MET A 1 -8.52 8.98 -14.72
N ASN A 2 -8.99 9.09 -13.48
CA ASN A 2 -9.59 10.34 -13.00
C ASN A 2 -8.51 11.32 -12.48
N GLU A 3 -8.23 12.37 -13.26
CA GLU A 3 -7.19 13.37 -12.97
C GLU A 3 -7.38 14.08 -11.61
N GLN A 4 -8.62 14.40 -11.23
CA GLN A 4 -8.87 15.08 -9.95
C GLN A 4 -8.52 14.18 -8.77
N LYS A 5 -8.87 12.89 -8.84
CA LYS A 5 -8.57 11.90 -7.80
C LYS A 5 -7.08 11.58 -7.75
N LYS A 6 -6.43 11.47 -8.91
CA LYS A 6 -4.96 11.34 -9.02
C LYS A 6 -4.24 12.47 -8.30
N LEU A 7 -4.61 13.72 -8.58
CA LEU A 7 -4.02 14.89 -7.93
C LEU A 7 -4.27 14.89 -6.42
N ALA A 8 -5.39 14.35 -5.95
CA ALA A 8 -5.68 14.22 -4.52
C ALA A 8 -4.70 13.23 -3.84
N VAL A 9 -4.41 12.08 -4.45
CA VAL A 9 -3.42 11.12 -3.93
C VAL A 9 -2.02 11.73 -3.97
N ILE A 10 -1.62 12.34 -5.09
CA ILE A 10 -0.31 13.00 -5.23
C ILE A 10 -0.12 14.10 -4.18
N SER A 11 -1.17 14.85 -3.83
CA SER A 11 -1.10 15.91 -2.83
C SER A 11 -0.69 15.42 -1.44
N LYS A 12 -0.90 14.13 -1.14
CA LYS A 12 -0.50 13.51 0.13
C LYS A 12 0.99 13.20 0.21
N MET A 13 1.70 13.14 -0.92
CA MET A 13 3.13 12.82 -0.97
C MET A 13 4.03 13.89 -0.31
N GLY A 14 3.47 15.04 0.09
CA GLY A 14 4.17 16.01 0.94
C GLY A 14 5.47 16.53 0.31
N ALA A 15 6.58 16.40 1.04
CA ALA A 15 7.89 16.82 0.55
C ALA A 15 8.44 15.81 -0.47
N LEU A 16 8.82 16.28 -1.65
CA LEU A 16 9.18 15.45 -2.80
C LEU A 16 10.66 15.57 -3.18
N ARG A 17 11.23 14.47 -3.66
CA ARG A 17 12.48 14.42 -4.43
C ARG A 17 12.16 14.11 -5.89
N LYS A 18 12.70 14.90 -6.82
CA LYS A 18 12.60 14.63 -8.25
C LYS A 18 13.61 13.57 -8.68
N TYR A 19 13.24 12.75 -9.65
CA TYR A 19 14.14 11.90 -10.42
C TYR A 19 13.81 12.01 -11.91
N ASN A 20 14.55 11.30 -12.76
CA ASN A 20 14.28 11.32 -14.19
C ASN A 20 12.98 10.57 -14.49
N GLY A 21 11.91 11.30 -14.78
CA GLY A 21 10.60 10.75 -15.13
C GLY A 21 9.56 10.77 -14.02
N GLY A 22 9.83 11.38 -12.87
CA GLY A 22 8.81 11.46 -11.81
C GLY A 22 9.27 12.08 -10.48
N VAL A 23 8.48 11.79 -9.45
CA VAL A 23 8.69 12.25 -8.06
C VAL A 23 8.52 11.12 -7.06
N THR A 24 9.31 11.14 -5.99
CA THR A 24 9.20 10.24 -4.85
C THR A 24 9.08 11.06 -3.57
N PRO A 25 8.25 10.68 -2.59
CA PRO A 25 8.14 11.41 -1.35
C PRO A 25 9.35 11.13 -0.45
N LEU A 26 9.76 12.11 0.35
CA LEU A 26 10.80 11.91 1.38
C LEU A 26 10.30 11.01 2.52
N THR A 27 8.99 10.99 2.73
CA THR A 27 8.28 10.14 3.69
C THR A 27 7.04 9.58 2.99
N MET A 28 6.95 8.26 2.84
CA MET A 28 5.83 7.60 2.17
C MET A 28 4.51 7.90 2.90
N PRO A 29 3.52 8.55 2.26
CA PRO A 29 2.21 8.70 2.87
C PRO A 29 1.48 7.36 2.93
N LEU A 30 0.69 7.16 3.98
CA LEU A 30 -0.09 5.94 4.21
C LEU A 30 -1.57 6.19 3.92
N VAL A 31 -1.98 5.92 2.68
CA VAL A 31 -3.34 6.20 2.21
C VAL A 31 -4.28 5.02 2.47
N THR A 32 -5.58 5.29 2.56
CA THR A 32 -6.57 4.20 2.67
C THR A 32 -6.69 3.44 1.35
N LEU A 33 -7.22 2.22 1.41
CA LEU A 33 -7.56 1.44 0.21
C LEU A 33 -8.47 2.24 -0.73
N GLU A 34 -9.49 2.90 -0.18
CA GLU A 34 -10.42 3.72 -0.96
C GLU A 34 -9.72 4.91 -1.62
N GLU A 35 -8.82 5.60 -0.92
CA GLU A 35 -8.06 6.72 -1.49
C GLU A 35 -7.14 6.27 -2.63
N TYR A 36 -6.55 5.07 -2.54
CA TYR A 36 -5.63 4.56 -3.54
C TYR A 36 -6.31 4.01 -4.80
N PHE A 37 -7.45 3.34 -4.64
CA PHE A 37 -8.13 2.70 -5.77
C PHE A 37 -9.21 3.58 -6.41
N ASP A 38 -9.75 4.57 -5.69
CA ASP A 38 -10.79 5.43 -6.22
C ASP A 38 -10.26 6.37 -7.33
N GLY A 39 -10.56 6.05 -8.59
CA GLY A 39 -10.15 6.81 -9.77
C GLY A 39 -8.95 6.26 -10.53
N ALA A 40 -8.32 5.20 -10.01
CA ALA A 40 -7.36 4.40 -10.74
C ALA A 40 -8.06 3.66 -11.89
N GLU A 41 -7.51 3.73 -13.10
CA GLU A 41 -7.98 2.96 -14.26
C GLU A 41 -6.82 2.11 -14.76
N GLY A 42 -7.07 0.84 -15.12
CA GLY A 42 -6.00 -0.11 -15.44
C GLY A 42 -5.36 -0.70 -14.18
N GLU A 43 -4.10 -1.09 -14.24
CA GLU A 43 -3.35 -1.58 -13.06
C GLU A 43 -2.90 -0.40 -12.21
N ALA A 44 -3.32 -0.35 -10.94
CA ALA A 44 -2.94 0.71 -10.00
C ALA A 44 -1.47 0.63 -9.55
N GLY A 45 -0.61 -0.14 -10.25
CA GLY A 45 0.80 -0.26 -9.91
C GLY A 45 1.03 -0.75 -8.49
N LEU A 46 0.40 -1.88 -8.12
CA LEU A 46 0.57 -2.65 -6.88
C LEU A 46 0.56 -4.15 -7.22
N LEU A 47 1.25 -4.97 -6.43
CA LEU A 47 1.52 -6.39 -6.71
C LEU A 47 2.31 -6.59 -8.01
N CYS A 48 3.37 -5.79 -8.21
CA CYS A 48 4.22 -5.87 -9.41
C CYS A 48 4.91 -7.23 -9.60
N ASN A 49 5.04 -8.01 -8.54
CA ASN A 49 5.56 -9.38 -8.54
C ASN A 49 4.55 -10.45 -8.99
N SER A 50 3.25 -10.11 -9.05
CA SER A 50 2.19 -11.09 -9.31
C SER A 50 2.13 -11.50 -10.77
N ALA A 51 2.45 -12.77 -11.06
CA ALA A 51 2.30 -13.35 -12.39
C ALA A 51 0.84 -13.42 -12.87
N GLU A 52 -0.12 -13.38 -11.96
CA GLU A 52 -1.55 -13.41 -12.27
C GLU A 52 -2.09 -12.04 -12.71
N ALA A 53 -1.38 -10.95 -12.41
CA ALA A 53 -1.75 -9.57 -12.72
C ALA A 53 -3.24 -9.26 -12.40
N PRO A 54 -3.66 -9.39 -11.12
CA PRO A 54 -5.04 -9.17 -10.72
C PRO A 54 -5.48 -7.72 -10.98
N ASP A 55 -6.75 -7.54 -11.37
CA ASP A 55 -7.30 -6.19 -11.54
C ASP A 55 -7.48 -5.45 -10.21
N ASN A 56 -7.60 -4.12 -10.29
CA ASN A 56 -7.74 -3.25 -9.12
C ASN A 56 -8.92 -3.63 -8.21
N ASP A 57 -10.04 -4.07 -8.79
CA ASP A 57 -11.23 -4.44 -8.03
C ASP A 57 -10.97 -5.71 -7.20
N THR A 58 -10.26 -6.68 -7.78
CA THR A 58 -9.81 -7.90 -7.10
C THR A 58 -8.82 -7.57 -5.99
N ILE A 59 -7.84 -6.70 -6.25
CA ILE A 59 -6.86 -6.29 -5.23
C ILE A 59 -7.56 -5.57 -4.07
N LEU A 60 -8.42 -4.60 -4.37
CA LEU A 60 -9.20 -3.85 -3.38
C LEU A 60 -10.07 -4.81 -2.55
N ALA A 61 -10.79 -5.73 -3.18
CA ALA A 61 -11.66 -6.68 -2.50
C ALA A 61 -10.86 -7.58 -1.55
N THR A 62 -9.69 -8.07 -1.97
CA THR A 62 -8.79 -8.89 -1.15
C THR A 62 -8.37 -8.15 0.12
N PHE A 63 -7.79 -6.95 0.00
CA PHE A 63 -7.33 -6.20 1.17
C PHE A 63 -8.47 -5.66 2.03
N GLN A 64 -9.63 -5.37 1.46
CA GLN A 64 -10.84 -5.08 2.24
C GLN A 64 -11.30 -6.29 3.05
N SER A 65 -11.15 -7.51 2.52
CA SER A 65 -11.47 -8.73 3.27
C SER A 65 -10.52 -8.92 4.46
N ILE A 66 -9.23 -8.59 4.29
CA ILE A 66 -8.23 -8.61 5.37
C ILE A 66 -8.60 -7.57 6.42
N ARG A 67 -8.90 -6.33 6.01
CA ARG A 67 -9.31 -5.23 6.90
C ARG A 67 -10.56 -5.56 7.74
N LYS A 68 -11.45 -6.42 7.26
CA LYS A 68 -12.68 -6.83 7.99
C LYS A 68 -12.44 -7.86 9.09
N ARG A 69 -11.23 -8.42 9.23
CA ARG A 69 -10.91 -9.42 10.26
C ARG A 69 -10.83 -8.77 11.65
N PRO A 70 -11.30 -9.44 12.72
CA PRO A 70 -11.34 -8.87 14.07
C PRO A 70 -9.95 -8.63 14.69
N GLU A 71 -8.91 -9.25 14.16
CA GLU A 71 -7.51 -9.04 14.54
C GLU A 71 -6.90 -7.80 13.88
N VAL A 72 -7.50 -7.29 12.80
CA VAL A 72 -6.97 -6.20 11.99
C VAL A 72 -7.64 -4.88 12.39
N HIS A 73 -6.81 -3.88 12.70
CA HIS A 73 -7.26 -2.53 12.98
C HIS A 73 -7.39 -1.70 11.71
N ASP A 74 -6.38 -1.78 10.82
CA ASP A 74 -6.34 -0.96 9.60
C ASP A 74 -5.46 -1.61 8.53
N VAL A 75 -5.70 -1.24 7.27
CA VAL A 75 -4.89 -1.61 6.11
C VAL A 75 -4.66 -0.35 5.26
N ARG A 76 -3.39 -0.03 5.01
CA ARG A 76 -2.95 1.15 4.27
C ARG A 76 -2.04 0.78 3.11
N ILE A 77 -2.00 1.66 2.11
CA ILE A 77 -1.07 1.58 0.97
C ILE A 77 0.00 2.66 1.15
N ALA A 78 1.26 2.29 1.02
CA ALA A 78 2.37 3.23 1.09
C ALA A 78 2.74 3.74 -0.31
N ILE A 79 2.58 5.04 -0.56
CA ILE A 79 2.90 5.61 -1.88
C ILE A 79 4.40 5.82 -1.99
N VAL A 80 5.02 5.21 -3.00
CA VAL A 80 6.49 5.19 -3.17
C VAL A 80 6.96 6.22 -4.18
N GLN A 81 6.23 6.36 -5.29
CA GLN A 81 6.58 7.29 -6.34
C GLN A 81 5.40 7.59 -7.25
N CYS A 82 5.56 8.58 -8.12
CA CYS A 82 4.63 8.90 -9.18
C CYS A 82 5.45 9.32 -10.40
N ASP A 83 5.36 8.53 -11.46
CA ASP A 83 5.93 8.90 -12.76
C ASP A 83 5.08 9.99 -13.42
N ASP A 84 5.70 10.76 -14.32
CA ASP A 84 5.07 11.88 -14.99
C ASP A 84 3.84 11.43 -15.81
N GLY A 85 2.65 11.82 -15.34
CA GLY A 85 1.38 11.54 -16.01
C GLY A 85 0.69 10.27 -15.52
N GLU A 86 1.37 9.42 -14.77
CA GLU A 86 0.88 8.10 -14.32
C GLU A 86 0.14 8.16 -12.97
N TRP A 87 -0.58 7.09 -12.63
CA TRP A 87 -1.13 6.90 -11.28
C TRP A 87 0.02 6.70 -10.27
N PRO A 88 -0.11 7.16 -9.01
CA PRO A 88 0.90 6.90 -7.99
C PRO A 88 1.14 5.40 -7.80
N PHE A 89 2.41 5.02 -7.76
CA PHE A 89 2.88 3.66 -7.62
C PHE A 89 3.06 3.27 -6.15
N SER A 90 2.76 2.01 -5.83
CA SER A 90 3.00 1.40 -4.55
C SER A 90 3.45 -0.04 -4.69
N ASP A 91 4.44 -0.44 -3.92
CA ASP A 91 4.89 -1.82 -3.78
C ASP A 91 4.67 -2.34 -2.35
N LYS A 92 3.93 -1.59 -1.51
CA LYS A 92 3.87 -1.81 -0.06
C LYS A 92 2.47 -1.64 0.50
N VAL A 93 2.03 -2.67 1.22
CA VAL A 93 0.82 -2.65 2.05
C VAL A 93 1.22 -2.70 3.51
N VAL A 94 0.62 -1.84 4.33
CA VAL A 94 0.81 -1.83 5.78
C VAL A 94 -0.44 -2.31 6.47
N VAL A 95 -0.34 -3.42 7.20
CA VAL A 95 -1.42 -3.99 8.00
C VAL A 95 -1.17 -3.70 9.47
N THR A 96 -2.10 -3.01 10.13
CA THR A 96 -2.08 -2.84 11.59
C THR A 96 -2.92 -3.95 12.21
N THR A 97 -2.30 -4.88 12.93
CA THR A 97 -2.93 -6.14 13.34
C THR A 97 -2.44 -6.67 14.69
N ARG A 98 -3.21 -7.54 15.31
CA ARG A 98 -2.78 -8.37 16.45
C ARG A 98 -2.29 -9.75 16.03
N ALA A 99 -2.60 -10.18 14.82
CA ALA A 99 -2.17 -11.46 14.28
C ALA A 99 -0.64 -11.49 14.02
N GLY A 100 -0.09 -12.70 13.88
CA GLY A 100 1.31 -12.88 13.48
C GLY A 100 1.50 -12.73 11.97
N GLU A 101 2.74 -12.67 11.53
CA GLU A 101 3.10 -12.63 10.10
C GLU A 101 2.53 -13.82 9.33
N GLU A 102 2.74 -15.05 9.83
CA GLU A 102 2.25 -16.28 9.19
C GLU A 102 0.72 -16.27 9.00
N ASP A 103 -0.02 -15.73 9.96
CA ASP A 103 -1.48 -15.61 9.87
C ASP A 103 -1.87 -14.63 8.74
N VAL A 104 -1.23 -13.46 8.68
CA VAL A 104 -1.54 -12.44 7.67
C VAL A 104 -1.20 -12.93 6.28
N VAL A 105 -0.03 -13.54 6.10
CA VAL A 105 0.38 -14.13 4.82
C VAL A 105 -0.56 -15.27 4.44
N GLY A 106 -0.98 -16.10 5.39
CA GLY A 106 -1.94 -17.18 5.17
C GLY A 106 -3.36 -16.73 4.81
N TRP A 107 -3.68 -15.43 4.93
CA TRP A 107 -4.96 -14.87 4.48
C TRP A 107 -4.96 -14.41 3.02
N LEU A 108 -3.78 -14.25 2.43
CA LEU A 108 -3.62 -13.82 1.05
C LEU A 108 -3.94 -15.00 0.12
N PRO A 109 -4.67 -14.77 -0.98
CA PRO A 109 -4.86 -15.79 -1.99
C PRO A 109 -3.54 -16.07 -2.74
N SER A 110 -3.53 -17.16 -3.51
CA SER A 110 -2.46 -17.41 -4.49
C SER A 110 -2.27 -16.19 -5.40
N GLY A 111 -1.01 -15.84 -5.69
CA GLY A 111 -0.65 -14.70 -6.53
C GLY A 111 -0.61 -13.35 -5.79
N PHE A 112 -0.85 -13.34 -4.48
CA PHE A 112 -0.77 -12.15 -3.61
C PHE A 112 0.34 -12.29 -2.57
N GLU A 113 1.25 -13.24 -2.73
CA GLU A 113 2.35 -13.45 -1.81
C GLU A 113 3.32 -12.25 -1.81
N PRO A 114 3.66 -11.68 -0.64
CA PRO A 114 4.72 -10.68 -0.57
C PRO A 114 6.09 -11.36 -0.72
N ASP A 115 7.04 -10.65 -1.31
CA ASP A 115 8.45 -11.07 -1.40
C ASP A 115 9.14 -10.97 -0.03
N GLU A 116 8.79 -9.95 0.75
CA GLU A 116 9.32 -9.74 2.09
C GLU A 116 8.27 -9.09 3.01
N THR A 117 8.43 -9.36 4.30
CA THR A 117 7.63 -8.78 5.37
C THR A 117 8.51 -8.13 6.44
N TRP A 118 8.02 -7.04 7.03
CA TRP A 118 8.71 -6.38 8.15
C TRP A 118 7.74 -5.98 9.26
N GLU A 119 8.15 -6.13 10.52
CA GLU A 119 7.36 -5.71 11.68
C GLU A 119 7.82 -4.34 12.23
N GLY A 120 6.86 -3.50 12.59
CA GLY A 120 7.09 -2.25 13.32
C GLY A 120 7.44 -1.05 12.43
N ASP A 121 8.15 -0.09 13.01
CA ASP A 121 8.77 1.01 12.27
C ASP A 121 10.11 0.54 11.71
N VAL A 122 10.28 0.72 10.41
CA VAL A 122 11.44 0.22 9.67
C VAL A 122 12.32 1.40 9.28
N ASP A 123 13.52 1.51 9.86
CA ASP A 123 14.40 2.68 9.73
C ASP A 123 14.70 3.09 8.27
N HIS A 124 14.77 2.11 7.37
CA HIS A 124 15.06 2.34 5.95
C HIS A 124 13.81 2.62 5.10
N LEU A 125 12.62 2.60 5.69
CA LEU A 125 11.33 2.87 5.05
C LEU A 125 10.65 4.07 5.74
N PRO A 126 11.12 5.30 5.49
CA PRO A 126 10.52 6.48 6.10
C PRO A 126 9.07 6.60 5.61
N ALA A 127 8.12 6.48 6.54
CA ALA A 127 6.70 6.54 6.27
C ALA A 127 5.96 7.41 7.28
N GLU A 128 4.77 7.86 6.87
CA GLU A 128 3.85 8.56 7.74
C GLU A 128 3.57 7.75 9.00
N GLN A 129 3.59 8.42 10.14
CA GLN A 129 3.28 7.80 11.42
C GLN A 129 1.77 7.66 11.57
N VAL A 130 1.32 6.42 11.72
CA VAL A 130 -0.08 6.09 12.00
C VAL A 130 -0.21 5.61 13.45
N GLU A 131 -1.35 5.90 14.06
CA GLU A 131 -1.65 5.41 15.40
C GLU A 131 -1.72 3.88 15.39
N VAL A 132 -0.95 3.24 16.27
CA VAL A 132 -1.01 1.79 16.50
C VAL A 132 -1.60 1.57 17.88
N PRO A 133 -2.86 1.08 17.98
CA PRO A 133 -3.48 0.85 19.27
C PRO A 133 -2.69 -0.15 20.12
N ALA A 134 -2.82 -0.05 21.44
CA ALA A 134 -2.13 -0.95 22.36
C ALA A 134 -2.42 -2.43 22.04
N GLY A 135 -1.36 -3.22 21.92
CA GLY A 135 -1.43 -4.65 21.57
C GLY A 135 -1.49 -4.96 20.08
N TYR A 136 -1.57 -3.94 19.21
CA TYR A 136 -1.40 -4.09 17.76
C TYR A 136 0.07 -3.88 17.36
N ARG A 137 0.42 -4.39 16.18
CA ARG A 137 1.70 -4.23 15.51
C ARG A 137 1.47 -3.75 14.08
N LYS A 138 2.48 -3.10 13.48
CA LYS A 138 2.52 -2.85 12.03
C LYS A 138 3.21 -4.03 11.37
N LEU A 139 2.62 -4.55 10.30
CA LEU A 139 3.22 -5.52 9.41
C LEU A 139 3.24 -4.93 8.01
N TRP A 140 4.43 -4.80 7.44
CA TRP A 140 4.66 -4.39 6.07
C TRP A 140 4.67 -5.63 5.18
N LEU A 141 3.99 -5.54 4.05
CA LEU A 141 4.00 -6.52 2.97
C LEU A 141 4.61 -5.83 1.75
N TRP A 142 5.74 -6.34 1.25
CA TRP A 142 6.44 -5.78 0.09
C TRP A 142 6.33 -6.72 -1.12
N TYR A 143 6.21 -6.12 -2.30
CA TYR A 143 6.00 -6.79 -3.58
C TYR A 143 7.02 -6.23 -4.60
N ASP A 144 7.87 -7.05 -5.24
CA ASP A 144 8.88 -6.59 -6.23
C ASP A 144 8.70 -7.22 -7.63
#